data_AF-A0A1F3T142-F1
#
_entry.id   AF-A0A1F3T142-F1
#
_cell.length_a   1.000
_cell.length_b   1.000
_cell.length_c   1.000
_cell.angle_alpha   90.00
_cell.angle_beta   90.00
_cell.angle_gamma   90.00
#
_symmetry.space_group_name_H-M   'P 1'
#
loop_
_entity.id
_entity.type
_entity.pdbx_description
1 polymer ?
#
loop_
_entity_poly.entity_id
_entity_poly.type
_entity_poly.pdbx_seq_one_letter_code
_entity_poly.pdbx_strand_id
1 'polypeptide(L)'
;MTSPVVKTTPDPKTQHKAVSTPESEASARIADLQTRLSALKLEIRTATGRLTNADPKAVSLLEKENETLRSRETALRKALYGLMMDADKPRQMDEAEQALEILRRAAVEYFKKANVAPEIWKNIES
;
A
#
# COMPACT_ATOMS: atom_id res chain seq x y z
N MET A 1 1.94 -54.64 -75.07
CA MET A 1 1.16 -53.93 -74.05
C MET A 1 1.61 -54.39 -72.67
N THR A 2 1.81 -53.42 -71.77
CA THR A 2 1.81 -53.47 -70.29
C THR A 2 2.85 -54.31 -69.52
N SER A 3 3.85 -53.57 -69.03
CA SER A 3 4.54 -53.56 -67.71
C SER A 3 4.30 -54.66 -66.66
N PRO A 4 5.32 -54.85 -65.80
CA PRO A 4 5.11 -54.75 -64.36
C PRO A 4 5.85 -53.55 -63.75
N VAL A 5 5.17 -52.96 -62.77
CA VAL A 5 5.59 -51.81 -61.95
C VAL A 5 6.55 -52.29 -60.88
N VAL A 6 7.75 -51.71 -60.84
CA VAL A 6 8.56 -51.62 -59.62
C VAL A 6 8.92 -50.15 -59.46
N LYS A 7 8.16 -49.44 -58.62
CA LYS A 7 8.56 -48.12 -58.12
C LYS A 7 8.90 -48.28 -56.65
N THR A 8 10.18 -48.16 -56.39
CA THR A 8 10.82 -48.13 -55.09
C THR A 8 10.25 -47.03 -54.21
N THR A 9 10.01 -47.42 -52.96
CA THR A 9 9.71 -46.58 -51.79
C THR A 9 10.80 -45.50 -51.62
N PRO A 10 10.46 -44.22 -51.37
CA PRO A 10 11.45 -43.26 -50.91
C PRO A 10 11.62 -43.40 -49.38
N ASP A 11 12.86 -43.67 -48.95
CA ASP A 11 13.26 -43.69 -47.55
C ASP A 11 12.98 -42.34 -46.85
N PRO A 12 12.40 -42.33 -45.63
CA PRO A 12 12.08 -41.10 -44.92
C PRO A 12 13.22 -40.69 -44.00
N LYS A 13 14.44 -40.47 -44.52
CA LYS A 13 15.57 -40.02 -43.68
C LYS A 13 16.55 -39.12 -44.41
N THR A 14 16.13 -37.88 -44.63
CA THR A 14 17.06 -36.74 -44.71
C THR A 14 16.35 -35.47 -44.26
N GLN A 15 16.01 -35.41 -42.98
CA GLN A 15 15.89 -34.12 -42.31
C GLN A 15 17.31 -33.55 -42.21
N HIS A 16 17.73 -32.81 -43.24
CA HIS A 16 18.84 -31.88 -43.08
C HIS A 16 18.40 -30.88 -42.00
N LYS A 17 18.89 -31.04 -40.77
CA LYS A 17 18.94 -29.92 -39.82
C LYS A 17 19.64 -28.79 -40.57
N ALA A 18 18.87 -27.75 -40.90
CA ALA A 18 19.44 -26.53 -41.46
C ALA A 18 20.57 -26.08 -40.53
N VAL A 19 21.78 -26.03 -41.06
CA VAL A 19 22.93 -25.48 -40.35
C VAL A 19 22.58 -24.02 -40.10
N SER A 20 22.41 -23.63 -38.83
CA SER A 20 22.16 -22.24 -38.48
C SER A 20 23.43 -21.46 -38.75
N THR A 21 23.50 -20.83 -39.92
CA THR A 21 24.56 -19.87 -40.18
C THR A 21 24.36 -18.67 -39.25
N PRO A 22 25.42 -17.99 -38.82
CA PRO A 22 25.32 -16.77 -38.00
C PRO A 22 24.37 -15.72 -38.60
N GLU A 23 24.30 -15.68 -39.94
CA GLU A 23 23.38 -14.83 -40.70
C GLU A 23 21.91 -15.22 -40.54
N SER A 24 21.61 -16.53 -40.47
CA SER A 24 20.26 -17.03 -40.20
C SER A 24 19.81 -16.72 -38.77
N GLU A 25 20.71 -16.80 -37.79
CA GLU A 25 20.45 -16.44 -36.40
C GLU A 25 20.25 -14.94 -36.23
N ALA A 26 21.07 -14.12 -36.92
CA ALA A 26 20.90 -12.67 -36.97
C ALA A 26 19.56 -12.29 -37.61
N SER A 27 19.18 -12.93 -38.71
CA SER A 27 17.91 -12.69 -39.39
C SER A 27 16.70 -13.08 -38.52
N ALA A 28 16.79 -14.21 -37.80
CA ALA A 28 15.77 -14.63 -36.86
C ALA A 28 15.61 -13.64 -35.69
N ARG A 29 16.72 -13.10 -35.16
CA ARG A 29 16.70 -12.04 -34.14
C ARG A 29 16.11 -10.74 -34.66
N ILE A 30 16.43 -10.36 -35.91
CA ILE A 30 15.85 -9.17 -36.55
C ILE A 30 14.33 -9.34 -36.70
N ALA A 31 13.88 -10.51 -37.14
CA ALA A 31 12.46 -10.81 -37.26
C ALA A 31 11.75 -10.76 -35.89
N ASP A 32 12.33 -11.36 -34.85
CA ASP A 32 11.79 -11.31 -33.47
C ASP A 32 11.70 -9.87 -32.95
N LEU A 33 12.77 -9.07 -33.15
CA LEU A 33 12.77 -7.66 -32.78
C LEU A 33 11.72 -6.86 -33.56
N GLN A 34 11.53 -7.14 -34.85
CA GLN A 34 10.49 -6.49 -35.66
C GLN A 34 9.08 -6.84 -35.16
N THR A 35 8.83 -8.09 -34.76
CA THR A 35 7.55 -8.49 -34.15
C THR A 35 7.31 -7.83 -32.79
N ARG A 36 8.33 -7.72 -31.95
CA ARG A 36 8.20 -7.01 -30.67
C ARG A 36 7.95 -5.52 -30.87
N LEU A 37 8.61 -4.92 -31.85
CA LEU A 37 8.45 -3.51 -32.19
C LEU A 37 7.04 -3.24 -32.74
N SER A 38 6.48 -4.13 -33.56
CA SER A 38 5.09 -4.00 -34.04
C SER A 38 4.07 -4.20 -32.92
N ALA A 39 4.29 -5.14 -32.00
CA ALA A 39 3.47 -5.33 -30.80
C ALA A 39 3.47 -4.08 -29.91
N LEU A 40 4.65 -3.54 -29.59
CA LEU A 40 4.78 -2.30 -28.81
C LEU A 40 4.11 -1.10 -29.49
N LYS A 41 4.21 -0.97 -30.82
CA LYS A 41 3.50 0.08 -31.57
C LYS A 41 1.98 -0.06 -31.45
N LEU A 42 1.46 -1.29 -31.47
CA LEU A 42 0.04 -1.54 -31.29
C LEU A 42 -0.41 -1.20 -29.86
N GLU A 43 0.38 -1.57 -28.86
CA GLU A 43 0.13 -1.20 -27.46
C GLU A 43 0.10 0.31 -27.25
N ILE A 44 1.08 1.03 -27.81
CA ILE A 44 1.09 2.50 -27.75
C ILE A 44 -0.18 3.06 -28.40
N ARG A 45 -0.55 2.59 -29.59
CA ARG A 45 -1.74 3.08 -30.29
C ARG A 45 -3.03 2.84 -29.50
N THR A 46 -3.16 1.66 -28.88
CA THR A 46 -4.33 1.33 -28.05
C THR A 46 -4.35 2.15 -26.77
N ALA A 47 -3.21 2.36 -26.12
CA ALA A 47 -3.08 3.22 -24.94
C ALA A 47 -3.43 4.69 -25.28
N THR A 48 -2.91 5.23 -26.38
CA THR A 48 -3.25 6.59 -26.84
C THR A 48 -4.74 6.69 -27.21
N GLY A 49 -5.31 5.66 -27.85
CA GLY A 49 -6.74 5.60 -28.13
C GLY A 49 -7.60 5.59 -26.87
N ARG A 50 -7.17 4.88 -25.81
CA ARG A 50 -7.85 4.90 -24.51
C ARG A 50 -7.73 6.27 -23.83
N LEU A 51 -6.56 6.90 -23.90
CA LEU A 51 -6.31 8.21 -23.31
C LEU A 51 -7.13 9.31 -24.00
N THR A 52 -7.21 9.28 -25.33
CA THR A 52 -7.98 10.26 -26.13
C THR A 52 -9.49 10.10 -25.98
N ASN A 53 -9.96 8.88 -25.72
CA ASN A 53 -11.36 8.59 -25.42
C ASN A 53 -11.73 8.75 -23.93
N ALA A 54 -10.75 9.03 -23.06
CA ALA A 54 -11.04 9.32 -21.66
C ALA A 54 -11.75 10.68 -21.59
N ASP A 55 -12.93 10.71 -20.97
CA ASP A 55 -13.67 11.95 -20.79
C ASP A 55 -12.84 12.92 -19.92
N PRO A 56 -12.40 14.08 -20.44
CA PRO A 56 -11.59 15.04 -19.69
C PRO A 56 -12.30 15.54 -18.42
N LYS A 57 -13.64 15.56 -18.42
CA LYS A 57 -14.42 15.95 -17.23
C LYS A 57 -14.36 14.89 -16.14
N ALA A 58 -14.40 13.61 -16.51
CA ALA A 58 -14.27 12.52 -15.56
C ALA A 58 -12.85 12.47 -14.96
N VAL A 59 -11.82 12.67 -15.78
CA VAL A 59 -10.43 12.71 -15.32
C VAL A 59 -10.21 13.87 -14.32
N SER A 60 -10.64 15.08 -14.65
CA SER A 60 -10.50 16.23 -13.76
C SER A 60 -11.29 16.10 -12.45
N LEU A 61 -12.48 15.47 -12.48
CA LEU A 61 -13.23 15.13 -11.28
C LEU A 61 -12.47 14.15 -10.39
N LEU A 62 -11.93 13.08 -10.97
CA LEU A 62 -11.14 12.08 -10.25
C LEU A 62 -9.86 12.67 -9.66
N GLU A 63 -9.17 13.56 -10.38
CA GLU A 63 -7.99 14.26 -9.88
C GLU A 63 -8.32 15.12 -8.65
N LYS A 64 -9.40 15.90 -8.72
CA LYS A 64 -9.87 16.73 -7.61
C LYS A 64 -10.29 15.89 -6.40
N GLU A 65 -10.96 14.76 -6.63
CA GLU A 65 -11.33 13.82 -5.55
C GLU A 65 -10.08 13.19 -4.91
N ASN A 66 -9.10 12.79 -5.72
CA ASN A 66 -7.84 12.22 -5.24
C ASN A 66 -7.06 13.23 -4.39
N GLU A 67 -6.98 14.50 -4.82
CA GLU A 67 -6.37 15.57 -4.03
C GLU A 67 -7.10 15.79 -2.70
N THR A 68 -8.43 15.77 -2.72
CA THR A 68 -9.26 15.86 -1.50
C THR A 68 -8.98 14.70 -0.55
N LEU A 69 -8.90 13.46 -1.06
CA LEU A 69 -8.62 12.27 -0.26
C LEU A 69 -7.21 12.32 0.35
N ARG A 70 -6.20 12.77 -0.40
CA ARG A 70 -4.83 12.95 0.11
C ARG A 70 -4.78 13.98 1.24
N SER A 71 -5.51 15.09 1.12
CA SER A 71 -5.58 16.09 2.20
C SER A 71 -6.20 15.50 3.47
N ARG A 72 -7.26 14.69 3.33
CA ARG A 72 -7.91 13.99 4.46
C ARG A 72 -6.98 12.97 5.09
N GLU A 73 -6.27 12.18 4.29
CA GLU A 73 -5.28 11.23 4.78
C GLU A 73 -4.19 11.93 5.61
N THR A 74 -3.68 13.06 5.12
CA THR A 74 -2.67 13.86 5.83
C THR A 74 -3.20 14.38 7.16
N ALA A 75 -4.44 14.87 7.19
CA ALA A 75 -5.09 15.33 8.42
C ALA A 75 -5.28 14.18 9.42
N LEU A 76 -5.71 13.01 8.96
CA LEU A 76 -5.87 11.82 9.80
C LEU A 76 -4.54 11.33 10.37
N ARG A 77 -3.47 11.32 9.57
CA ARG A 77 -2.12 10.98 10.05
C ARG A 77 -1.65 11.94 11.14
N LYS A 78 -1.90 13.25 10.97
CA LYS A 78 -1.55 14.26 11.97
C LYS A 78 -2.36 14.07 13.26
N ALA A 79 -3.66 13.78 13.15
CA ALA A 79 -4.53 13.52 14.30
C ALA A 79 -4.11 12.25 15.05
N LEU A 80 -3.80 11.17 14.32
CA LEU A 80 -3.28 9.93 14.91
C LEU A 80 -1.99 10.17 15.68
N TYR A 81 -1.04 10.89 15.09
CA TYR A 81 0.20 11.24 15.76
C TYR A 81 -0.06 12.07 17.03
N GLY A 82 -0.98 13.04 16.97
CA GLY A 82 -1.40 13.81 18.14
C GLY A 82 -1.95 12.92 19.25
N LEU A 83 -2.84 11.97 18.92
CA LEU A 83 -3.41 11.03 19.88
C LEU A 83 -2.36 10.08 20.47
N MET A 84 -1.39 9.63 19.68
CA MET A 84 -0.28 8.81 20.17
C MET A 84 0.58 9.59 21.18
N MET A 85 0.92 10.84 20.84
CA MET A 85 1.65 11.72 21.76
C MET A 85 0.85 12.00 23.03
N ASP A 86 -0.47 12.18 22.93
CA ASP A 86 -1.34 12.36 24.09
C ASP A 86 -1.44 11.10 24.96
N ALA A 87 -1.43 9.91 24.35
CA ALA A 87 -1.40 8.64 25.07
C ALA A 87 -0.07 8.39 25.80
N ASP A 88 1.03 8.87 25.24
CA ASP A 88 2.38 8.78 25.82
C ASP A 88 2.66 9.85 26.88
N LYS A 89 1.80 10.87 27.02
CA LYS A 89 1.92 11.84 28.11
C LYS A 89 1.75 11.10 29.44
N PRO A 90 2.60 11.38 30.44
CA PRO A 90 2.39 10.84 31.77
C PRO A 90 0.98 11.23 32.21
N ARG A 91 0.18 10.24 32.61
CA ARG A 91 -1.15 10.48 33.15
C ARG A 91 -0.97 11.49 34.28
N GLN A 92 -1.49 12.71 34.09
CA GLN A 92 -1.63 13.61 35.22
C GLN A 92 -2.56 12.91 36.20
N MET A 93 -2.27 13.01 37.50
CA MET A 93 -3.25 12.58 38.49
C MET A 93 -4.58 13.23 38.12
N ASP A 94 -5.65 12.45 38.20
CA ASP A 94 -6.98 12.99 37.98
C ASP A 94 -7.12 14.21 38.90
N GLU A 95 -7.57 15.35 38.35
CA GLU A 95 -7.77 16.57 39.14
C GLU A 95 -8.67 16.29 40.35
N ALA A 96 -9.58 15.32 40.21
CA ALA A 96 -10.41 14.82 41.30
C ALA A 96 -9.61 14.11 42.40
N GLU A 97 -8.65 13.24 42.05
CA GLU A 97 -7.78 12.58 43.03
C GLU A 97 -6.87 13.59 43.73
N GLN A 98 -6.33 14.57 42.99
CA GLN A 98 -5.50 15.62 43.56
C GLN A 98 -6.30 16.51 44.52
N ALA A 99 -7.52 16.91 44.14
CA ALA A 99 -8.40 17.70 44.99
C ALA A 99 -8.83 16.92 46.25
N LEU A 100 -9.11 15.62 46.12
CA LEU A 100 -9.44 14.74 47.25
C LEU A 100 -8.27 14.63 48.22
N GLU A 101 -7.05 14.47 47.74
CA GLU A 101 -5.85 14.41 48.58
C GLU A 101 -5.60 15.73 49.33
N ILE A 102 -5.81 16.88 48.66
CA ILE A 102 -5.73 18.20 49.30
C ILE A 102 -6.78 18.34 50.40
N LEU A 103 -8.04 17.96 50.12
CA LEU A 103 -9.13 18.02 51.10
C LEU A 103 -8.89 17.06 52.27
N ARG A 104 -8.39 15.85 52.02
CA ARG A 104 -8.02 14.87 53.04
C ARG A 104 -6.97 15.43 53.99
N ARG A 105 -5.91 16.05 53.47
CA ARG A 105 -4.87 16.72 54.29
C ARG A 105 -5.43 17.90 55.07
N ALA A 106 -6.24 18.75 54.44
CA ALA A 106 -6.86 19.90 55.09
C ALA A 106 -7.79 19.46 56.23
N ALA A 107 -8.57 18.39 56.03
CA ALA A 107 -9.45 17.82 57.06
C ALA A 107 -8.65 17.24 58.23
N VAL A 108 -7.57 16.48 57.96
CA VAL A 108 -6.68 15.94 59.00
C VAL A 108 -6.04 17.07 59.81
N GLU A 109 -5.53 18.13 59.16
CA GLU A 109 -4.98 19.29 59.85
C GLU A 109 -6.03 20.03 60.69
N TYR A 110 -7.23 20.20 60.15
CA TYR A 110 -8.33 20.83 60.87
C TYR A 110 -8.68 20.04 62.13
N PHE A 111 -8.85 18.71 62.02
CA PHE A 111 -9.16 17.86 63.17
C PHE A 111 -8.04 17.80 64.21
N LYS A 112 -6.77 17.82 63.76
CA LYS A 112 -5.59 17.97 64.66
C LYS A 112 -5.65 19.32 65.41
N LYS A 113 -5.97 20.42 64.73
CA LYS A 113 -6.09 21.77 65.33
C LYS A 113 -7.31 21.91 66.25
N ALA A 114 -8.43 21.29 65.89
CA ALA A 114 -9.66 21.28 66.68
C ALA A 114 -9.63 20.30 67.86
N ASN A 115 -8.50 19.59 68.06
CA ASN A 115 -8.29 18.62 69.14
C ASN A 115 -9.34 17.49 69.17
N VAL A 116 -9.77 17.06 67.98
CA VAL A 116 -10.74 15.98 67.79
C VAL A 116 -10.05 14.62 67.99
N ALA A 117 -10.81 13.63 68.48
CA ALA A 117 -10.31 12.30 68.83
C ALA A 117 -9.40 11.70 67.74
N PRO A 118 -8.22 11.18 68.10
CA PRO A 118 -7.23 10.65 67.14
C PRO A 118 -7.75 9.59 66.18
N GLU A 119 -8.74 8.82 66.59
CA GLU A 119 -9.37 7.76 65.79
C GLU A 119 -10.00 8.32 64.51
N ILE A 120 -10.54 9.55 64.57
CA ILE A 120 -11.28 10.15 63.46
C ILE A 120 -10.34 10.57 62.33
N TRP A 121 -9.25 11.28 62.65
CA TRP A 121 -8.32 11.74 61.61
C TRP A 121 -7.31 10.68 61.17
N LYS A 122 -6.97 9.69 62.00
CA LYS A 122 -6.13 8.55 61.58
C LYS A 122 -6.81 7.65 60.54
N ASN A 123 -8.13 7.47 60.66
CA ASN A 123 -8.91 6.73 59.66
C ASN A 123 -8.98 7.47 58.32
N ILE A 124 -8.90 8.80 58.34
CA ILE A 124 -8.85 9.64 57.14
C ILE A 124 -7.43 9.66 56.55
N GLU A 125 -6.38 9.41 57.34
CA GLU A 125 -4.96 9.40 56.93
C GLU A 125 -4.48 8.02 56.42
N SER A 126 -5.26 6.95 56.66
CA SER A 126 -5.02 5.57 56.18
C SER A 126 -5.54 5.34 54.76
#